data_AF-A0A644SRZ5-F1
#
_entry.id   AF-A0A644SRZ5-F1
#
_cell.length_a   1.000
_cell.length_b   1.000
_cell.length_c   1.000
_cell.angle_alpha   90.00
_cell.angle_beta   90.00
_cell.angle_gamma   90.00
#
_symmetry.space_group_name_H-M   'P 1'
#
loop_
_entity.id
_entity.type
_entity.pdbx_description
1 polymer ?
#
loop_
_entity_poly.entity_id
_entity_poly.type
_entity_poly.pdbx_seq_one_letter_code
_entity_poly.pdbx_strand_id
1 'polypeptide(L)'
;MQQWTDLFLNKPLPEGWMQGLLFITFGLHLLFVLLMLGTAILSLLFFLRDLLRQPTPDQHWNEHVAHSHMGLKSLAVVLGVGPLLLMQISHPHAFFTVTGLFSYAWLAIIPLLIAAFLLFDGFAHKLATSAWLALICGLVGVAALMTVPAIFTGALTLMERPAEWADFAAHGFRFGAQWMPHWVLRYLHVLGAAVAFGAAFHLFFSARNEKQKAPLLRKWLLGALAAQAVIGLALLATILPQLSVPVLSCISLGALALGAAVWILRPESSTADYRLLALLPLIFVSMLLARQLMQNEALAPGQAEATAQREQRVQELAPFSQKALDAFAVKLRTVYDNGDTIYDGACEPCHGLTGHGDGAEASRLRIPATDLTTMRTDRDYVYEMVRDGIPGTGMPYFRMFDREKLESLRDVMGKRFGMYAATPPPPRDISPLSLEVWIGTCAKCHAANGSVSPSGRAMQPPPPDFTRSSLTHGQALKIITEGYPGTGMPGYRNQPQTVREDLAIICNSFRAAHNKNGK
;
A
#
# COMPACT_ATOMS: atom_id res chain seq x y z
N MET A 1 19.23 27.58 -2.59
CA MET A 1 18.67 26.33 -3.16
C MET A 1 17.82 26.71 -4.35
N GLN A 2 18.05 26.14 -5.53
CA GLN A 2 17.36 26.53 -6.78
C GLN A 2 16.15 25.62 -7.03
N GLN A 3 15.12 26.18 -7.67
CA GLN A 3 13.84 25.53 -8.00
C GLN A 3 13.98 24.19 -8.77
N TRP A 4 15.12 23.97 -9.42
CA TRP A 4 15.43 22.78 -10.22
C TRP A 4 16.10 21.64 -9.42
N THR A 5 16.67 21.92 -8.25
CA THR A 5 17.25 20.85 -7.40
C THR A 5 16.25 20.31 -6.39
N ASP A 6 15.02 20.81 -6.42
CA ASP A 6 13.99 20.58 -5.42
C ASP A 6 12.70 19.97 -5.99
N LEU A 7 12.87 19.16 -7.04
CA LEU A 7 11.79 18.48 -7.78
C LEU A 7 10.89 17.59 -6.90
N PHE A 8 11.33 17.25 -5.68
CA PHE A 8 10.61 16.38 -4.75
C PHE A 8 10.01 17.09 -3.53
N LEU A 9 10.31 18.38 -3.27
CA LEU A 9 9.69 19.12 -2.16
C LEU A 9 8.60 20.11 -2.62
N ASN A 10 8.67 20.59 -3.86
CA ASN A 10 7.66 21.51 -4.40
C ASN A 10 6.47 20.75 -5.03
N LYS A 11 5.25 21.28 -4.85
CA LYS A 11 4.09 20.78 -5.60
C LYS A 11 4.35 21.00 -7.11
N PRO A 12 3.96 20.05 -7.97
CA PRO A 12 4.26 20.12 -9.40
C PRO A 12 3.54 21.28 -10.11
N LEU A 13 2.47 21.81 -9.52
CA LEU A 13 1.67 22.91 -10.05
C LEU A 13 1.22 23.85 -8.91
N PRO A 14 0.92 25.12 -9.20
CA PRO A 14 0.27 26.02 -8.25
C PRO A 14 -1.10 25.50 -7.81
N GLU A 15 -1.51 25.85 -6.60
CA GLU A 15 -2.74 25.34 -5.98
C GLU A 15 -4.01 25.60 -6.79
N GLY A 16 -4.19 26.82 -7.30
CA GLY A 16 -5.34 27.16 -8.13
C GLY A 16 -5.45 26.30 -9.40
N TRP A 17 -4.31 25.97 -10.03
CA TRP A 17 -4.29 25.08 -11.19
C TRP A 17 -4.66 23.65 -10.82
N MET A 18 -4.14 23.12 -9.71
CA MET A 18 -4.50 21.78 -9.25
C MET A 18 -6.00 21.69 -8.90
N GLN A 19 -6.56 22.69 -8.22
CA GLN A 19 -7.98 22.72 -7.89
C GLN A 19 -8.86 22.80 -9.15
N GLY A 20 -8.50 23.66 -10.11
CA GLY A 20 -9.22 23.78 -11.38
C GLY A 20 -9.16 22.49 -12.22
N LEU A 21 -7.96 21.89 -12.34
CA LEU A 21 -7.79 20.61 -13.02
C LEU A 21 -8.54 19.49 -12.33
N LEU A 22 -8.54 19.45 -10.99
CA LEU A 22 -9.27 18.45 -10.22
C LEU A 22 -10.77 18.57 -10.49
N PHE A 23 -11.32 19.80 -10.46
CA PHE A 23 -12.73 20.05 -10.76
C PHE A 23 -13.12 19.58 -12.17
N ILE A 24 -12.34 19.98 -13.18
CA ILE A 24 -12.63 19.63 -14.58
C ILE A 24 -12.52 18.12 -14.82
N THR A 25 -11.41 17.52 -14.41
CA THR A 25 -11.16 16.08 -14.66
C THR A 25 -12.10 15.20 -13.86
N PHE A 26 -12.37 15.53 -12.59
CA PHE A 26 -13.37 14.84 -11.78
C PHE A 26 -14.78 15.01 -12.35
N GLY A 27 -15.14 16.22 -12.80
CA GLY A 27 -16.43 16.48 -13.43
C GLY A 27 -16.64 15.68 -14.71
N LEU A 28 -15.64 15.64 -15.60
CA LEU A 28 -15.69 14.82 -16.81
C LEU A 28 -15.78 13.34 -16.47
N HIS A 29 -14.93 12.83 -15.57
CA HIS A 29 -14.99 11.46 -15.10
C HIS A 29 -16.38 11.10 -14.55
N LEU A 30 -16.90 11.91 -13.62
CA LEU A 30 -18.19 11.67 -12.98
C LEU A 30 -19.34 11.71 -13.98
N LEU A 31 -19.33 12.64 -14.95
CA LEU A 31 -20.34 12.67 -16.01
C LEU A 31 -20.38 11.33 -16.76
N PHE A 32 -19.24 10.82 -17.22
CA PHE A 32 -19.20 9.54 -17.93
C PHE A 32 -19.53 8.35 -17.03
N VAL A 33 -19.19 8.39 -15.74
CA VAL A 33 -19.64 7.39 -14.76
C VAL A 33 -21.16 7.39 -14.61
N LEU A 34 -21.80 8.56 -14.49
CA LEU A 34 -23.26 8.67 -14.37
C LEU A 34 -23.97 8.16 -15.63
N LEU A 35 -23.45 8.49 -16.82
CA LEU A 35 -23.96 7.99 -18.09
C LEU A 35 -23.81 6.46 -18.17
N MET A 36 -22.59 5.94 -17.95
CA MET A 36 -22.27 4.51 -18.01
C MET A 36 -23.13 3.69 -17.04
N LEU A 37 -23.19 4.11 -15.77
CA LEU A 37 -23.94 3.44 -14.71
C LEU A 37 -25.45 3.56 -14.93
N GLY A 38 -25.92 4.74 -15.36
CA GLY A 38 -27.31 4.99 -15.71
C GLY A 38 -27.80 4.09 -16.84
N THR A 39 -27.02 3.98 -17.91
CA THR A 39 -27.26 3.04 -19.01
C THR A 39 -27.34 1.61 -18.50
N ALA A 40 -26.39 1.17 -17.67
CA ALA A 40 -26.37 -0.20 -17.17
C ALA A 40 -27.61 -0.53 -16.32
N ILE A 41 -27.99 0.37 -15.41
CA ILE A 41 -29.19 0.22 -14.56
C ILE A 41 -30.45 0.21 -15.43
N LEU A 42 -30.61 1.16 -16.36
CA LEU A 42 -31.79 1.25 -17.21
C LEU A 42 -31.94 0.04 -18.14
N SER A 43 -30.86 -0.45 -18.74
CA SER A 43 -30.88 -1.65 -19.57
C SER A 43 -31.37 -2.87 -18.80
N LEU A 44 -30.89 -3.07 -17.57
CA LEU A 44 -31.35 -4.15 -16.71
C LEU A 44 -32.83 -3.98 -16.32
N LEU A 45 -33.25 -2.77 -15.96
CA LEU A 45 -34.64 -2.50 -15.56
C LEU A 45 -35.62 -2.68 -16.73
N PHE A 46 -35.25 -2.28 -17.94
CA PHE A 46 -36.07 -2.51 -19.13
C PHE A 46 -36.14 -3.99 -19.48
N PHE A 47 -35.00 -4.70 -19.44
CA PHE A 47 -34.97 -6.14 -19.62
C PHE A 47 -35.88 -6.87 -18.62
N LEU A 48 -35.77 -6.56 -17.31
CA LEU A 48 -36.61 -7.15 -16.27
C LEU A 48 -38.09 -6.85 -16.48
N ARG A 49 -38.43 -5.61 -16.84
CA ARG A 49 -39.81 -5.20 -17.12
C ARG A 49 -40.39 -5.95 -18.32
N ASP A 50 -39.61 -6.13 -19.38
CA ASP A 50 -40.04 -6.83 -20.58
C ASP A 50 -40.21 -8.33 -20.31
N LEU A 51 -39.26 -8.94 -19.57
CA LEU A 51 -39.34 -10.34 -19.14
C LEU A 51 -40.56 -10.63 -18.24
N LEU A 52 -40.93 -9.69 -17.38
CA LEU A 52 -42.14 -9.79 -16.53
C LEU A 52 -43.44 -9.68 -17.35
N ARG A 53 -43.41 -9.04 -18.52
CA ARG A 53 -44.59 -8.85 -19.37
C ARG A 53 -44.76 -9.98 -20.38
N GLN A 54 -43.66 -10.46 -20.96
CA GLN A 54 -43.64 -11.51 -21.96
C GLN A 54 -42.41 -12.40 -21.74
N PRO A 55 -42.55 -13.74 -21.72
CA PRO A 55 -41.41 -14.64 -21.48
C PRO A 55 -40.31 -14.57 -22.56
N THR A 56 -40.66 -14.17 -23.78
CA THR A 56 -39.73 -14.01 -24.92
C THR A 56 -39.92 -12.65 -25.60
N PRO A 57 -39.46 -11.55 -24.98
CA PRO A 57 -39.63 -10.22 -25.56
C PRO A 57 -38.66 -10.01 -26.73
N ASP A 58 -39.06 -9.19 -27.69
CA ASP A 58 -38.13 -8.64 -28.68
C ASP A 58 -37.15 -7.66 -27.98
N GLN A 59 -35.85 -7.96 -28.02
CA GLN A 59 -34.80 -7.26 -27.27
C GLN A 59 -33.97 -6.27 -28.11
N HIS A 60 -34.26 -6.06 -29.40
CA HIS A 60 -33.42 -5.21 -30.28
C HIS A 60 -33.11 -3.83 -29.69
N TRP A 61 -34.12 -3.19 -29.07
CA TRP A 61 -33.93 -1.90 -28.41
C TRP A 61 -33.04 -1.99 -27.16
N ASN A 62 -33.23 -3.01 -26.32
CA ASN A 62 -32.47 -3.17 -25.08
C ASN A 62 -31.00 -3.51 -25.40
N GLU A 63 -30.75 -4.25 -26.47
CA GLU A 63 -29.41 -4.48 -27.01
C GLU A 63 -28.75 -3.18 -27.47
N HIS A 64 -29.47 -2.34 -28.24
CA HIS A 64 -28.95 -1.03 -28.67
C HIS A 64 -28.57 -0.13 -27.49
N VAL A 65 -29.40 -0.07 -26.45
CA VAL A 65 -29.13 0.67 -25.21
C VAL A 65 -27.90 0.10 -24.51
N ALA A 66 -27.82 -1.23 -24.34
CA ALA A 66 -26.69 -1.89 -23.71
C ALA A 66 -25.35 -1.67 -24.43
N HIS A 67 -25.31 -1.69 -25.77
CA HIS A 67 -24.07 -1.48 -26.54
C HIS A 67 -23.46 -0.10 -26.34
N SER A 68 -24.26 0.95 -26.10
CA SER A 68 -23.74 2.29 -25.80
C SER A 68 -22.87 2.35 -24.53
N HIS A 69 -23.03 1.39 -23.62
CA HIS A 69 -22.21 1.26 -22.42
C HIS A 69 -20.72 1.08 -22.74
N MET A 70 -20.37 0.46 -23.88
CA MET A 70 -18.97 0.18 -24.25
C MET A 70 -18.11 1.44 -24.40
N GLY A 71 -18.63 2.47 -25.10
CA GLY A 71 -17.91 3.74 -25.25
C GLY A 71 -17.85 4.51 -23.93
N LEU A 72 -18.97 4.53 -23.19
CA LEU A 72 -19.08 5.25 -21.92
C LEU A 72 -18.14 4.68 -20.85
N LYS A 73 -18.03 3.35 -20.72
CA LYS A 73 -17.14 2.72 -19.74
C LYS A 73 -15.66 3.03 -20.00
N SER A 74 -15.22 3.03 -21.27
CA SER A 74 -13.83 3.31 -21.62
C SER A 74 -13.44 4.76 -21.26
N LEU A 75 -14.31 5.72 -21.59
CA LEU A 75 -14.08 7.13 -21.27
C LEU A 75 -14.09 7.36 -19.75
N ALA A 76 -15.04 6.76 -19.03
CA ALA A 76 -15.12 6.86 -17.57
C ALA A 76 -13.81 6.39 -16.91
N VAL A 77 -13.26 5.23 -17.29
CA VAL A 77 -12.04 4.69 -16.68
C VAL A 77 -10.82 5.58 -16.93
N VAL A 78 -10.59 5.99 -18.19
CA VAL A 78 -9.40 6.78 -18.54
C VAL A 78 -9.44 8.16 -17.88
N LEU A 79 -10.61 8.82 -17.90
CA LEU A 79 -10.78 10.14 -17.26
C LEU A 79 -10.67 10.07 -15.72
N GLY A 80 -10.80 8.88 -15.12
CA GLY A 80 -10.67 8.68 -13.68
C GLY A 80 -9.23 8.75 -13.15
N VAL A 81 -8.22 8.57 -14.01
CA VAL A 81 -6.81 8.60 -13.60
C VAL A 81 -6.39 10.00 -13.12
N GLY A 82 -6.78 11.04 -13.86
CA GLY A 82 -6.48 12.44 -13.55
C GLY A 82 -6.91 12.88 -12.14
N PRO A 83 -8.19 12.76 -11.75
CA PRO A 83 -8.63 13.17 -10.42
C PRO A 83 -8.00 12.34 -9.30
N LEU A 84 -7.72 11.05 -9.51
CA LEU A 84 -7.02 10.21 -8.52
C LEU A 84 -5.60 10.70 -8.26
N LEU A 85 -4.84 11.05 -9.30
CA LEU A 85 -3.48 11.59 -9.17
C LEU A 85 -3.48 12.96 -8.50
N LEU A 86 -4.37 13.85 -8.94
CA LEU A 86 -4.49 15.20 -8.38
C LEU A 86 -4.88 15.18 -6.91
N MET A 87 -5.76 14.27 -6.51
CA MET A 87 -6.19 14.11 -5.12
C MET A 87 -5.05 13.62 -4.22
N GLN A 88 -4.25 12.66 -4.69
CA GLN A 88 -3.08 12.16 -3.95
C GLN A 88 -2.02 13.24 -3.72
N ILE A 89 -1.84 14.15 -4.69
CA ILE A 89 -0.87 15.24 -4.58
C ILE A 89 -1.41 16.38 -3.72
N SER A 90 -2.70 16.73 -3.90
CA SER A 90 -3.29 17.89 -3.24
C SER A 90 -3.63 17.62 -1.78
N HIS A 91 -4.14 16.42 -1.48
CA HIS A 91 -4.68 16.05 -0.17
C HIS A 91 -4.16 14.68 0.31
N PRO A 92 -2.83 14.45 0.32
CA PRO A 92 -2.25 13.13 0.59
C PRO A 92 -2.66 12.56 1.93
N HIS A 93 -2.60 13.37 3.00
CA HIS A 93 -2.89 12.91 4.36
C HIS A 93 -4.33 12.36 4.46
N ALA A 94 -5.32 13.13 4.01
CA ALA A 94 -6.71 12.71 4.08
C ALA A 94 -6.99 11.52 3.15
N PHE A 95 -6.53 11.60 1.89
CA PHE A 95 -6.80 10.58 0.89
C PHE A 95 -6.16 9.22 1.24
N PHE A 96 -4.87 9.18 1.62
CA PHE A 96 -4.22 7.92 1.99
C PHE A 96 -4.73 7.36 3.31
N THR A 97 -5.14 8.21 4.25
CA THR A 97 -5.75 7.74 5.50
C THR A 97 -7.06 7.00 5.22
N VAL A 98 -8.01 7.63 4.51
CA VAL A 98 -9.32 6.98 4.28
C VAL A 98 -9.26 5.79 3.33
N THR A 99 -8.38 5.83 2.32
CA THR A 99 -8.18 4.67 1.43
C THR A 99 -7.48 3.53 2.16
N GLY A 100 -6.61 3.82 3.13
CA GLY A 100 -6.05 2.84 4.06
C GLY A 100 -7.10 2.23 4.98
N LEU A 101 -7.99 3.06 5.55
CA LEU A 101 -9.13 2.58 6.35
C LEU A 101 -10.07 1.69 5.52
N PHE A 102 -10.25 2.01 4.24
CA PHE A 102 -11.01 1.23 3.28
C PHE A 102 -10.19 0.15 2.57
N SER A 103 -8.95 -0.15 2.98
CA SER A 103 -7.96 -0.90 2.19
C SER A 103 -8.51 -2.11 1.45
N TYR A 104 -9.21 -3.03 2.12
CA TYR A 104 -9.81 -4.21 1.48
C TYR A 104 -10.85 -3.84 0.40
N ALA A 105 -11.77 -2.93 0.73
CA ALA A 105 -12.80 -2.47 -0.20
C ALA A 105 -12.20 -1.66 -1.36
N TRP A 106 -11.19 -0.84 -1.08
CA TRP A 106 -10.49 -0.04 -2.06
C TRP A 106 -9.73 -0.91 -3.06
N LEU A 107 -8.99 -1.92 -2.58
CA LEU A 107 -8.32 -2.90 -3.43
C LEU A 107 -9.31 -3.72 -4.26
N ALA A 108 -10.51 -3.99 -3.74
CA ALA A 108 -11.55 -4.71 -4.45
C ALA A 108 -12.13 -3.95 -5.65
N ILE A 109 -11.89 -2.64 -5.80
CA ILE A 109 -12.38 -1.85 -6.95
C ILE A 109 -11.92 -2.45 -8.28
N ILE A 110 -10.65 -2.89 -8.37
CA ILE A 110 -10.09 -3.46 -9.61
C ILE A 110 -10.82 -4.75 -10.01
N PRO A 111 -10.87 -5.82 -9.19
CA PRO A 111 -11.60 -7.03 -9.55
C PRO A 111 -13.10 -6.80 -9.70
N LEU A 112 -13.71 -5.88 -8.93
CA LEU A 112 -15.12 -5.51 -9.10
C LEU A 112 -15.39 -4.89 -10.47
N LEU A 113 -14.55 -3.97 -10.93
CA LEU A 113 -14.70 -3.36 -12.26
C LEU A 113 -14.49 -4.39 -13.38
N ILE A 114 -13.49 -5.27 -13.26
CA ILE A 114 -13.26 -6.36 -14.22
C ILE A 114 -14.50 -7.25 -14.30
N ALA A 115 -15.00 -7.72 -13.16
CA ALA A 115 -16.19 -8.57 -13.09
C ALA A 115 -17.43 -7.84 -13.65
N ALA A 116 -17.66 -6.60 -13.22
CA ALA A 116 -18.78 -5.78 -13.68
C ALA A 116 -18.78 -5.61 -15.20
N PHE A 117 -17.65 -5.28 -15.81
CA PHE A 117 -17.56 -5.07 -17.25
C PHE A 117 -17.71 -6.37 -18.05
N LEU A 118 -17.08 -7.46 -17.61
CA LEU A 118 -17.22 -8.76 -18.29
C LEU A 118 -18.65 -9.30 -18.19
N LEU A 119 -19.28 -9.18 -17.02
CA LEU A 119 -20.66 -9.61 -16.81
C LEU A 119 -21.64 -8.72 -17.57
N PHE A 120 -21.43 -7.41 -17.61
CA PHE A 120 -22.29 -6.52 -18.38
C PHE A 120 -22.16 -6.75 -19.89
N ASP A 121 -20.95 -6.99 -20.39
CA ASP A 121 -20.76 -7.39 -21.80
C ASP A 121 -21.44 -8.74 -22.07
N GLY A 122 -21.33 -9.70 -21.15
CA GLY A 122 -22.07 -10.97 -21.21
C GLY A 122 -23.58 -10.78 -21.22
N PHE A 123 -24.11 -9.85 -20.42
CA PHE A 123 -25.52 -9.47 -20.43
C PHE A 123 -25.94 -8.96 -21.81
N ALA A 124 -25.19 -7.99 -22.37
CA ALA A 124 -25.49 -7.42 -23.67
C ALA A 124 -25.54 -8.48 -24.79
N HIS A 125 -24.58 -9.41 -24.83
CA HIS A 125 -24.52 -10.47 -25.86
C HIS A 125 -25.57 -11.57 -25.67
N LYS A 126 -26.06 -11.78 -24.44
CA LYS A 126 -27.02 -12.85 -24.14
C LYS A 126 -28.48 -12.41 -24.19
N LEU A 127 -28.75 -11.11 -24.33
CA LEU A 127 -30.11 -10.55 -24.46
C LEU A 127 -30.96 -11.28 -25.50
N ALA A 128 -30.41 -11.54 -26.70
CA ALA A 128 -31.14 -12.19 -27.80
C ALA A 128 -31.08 -13.73 -27.80
N THR A 129 -30.19 -14.34 -27.01
CA THR A 129 -29.91 -15.80 -27.09
C THR A 129 -30.35 -16.60 -25.86
N SER A 130 -30.27 -16.02 -24.66
CA SER A 130 -30.63 -16.72 -23.43
C SER A 130 -31.02 -15.73 -22.34
N ALA A 131 -32.32 -15.64 -22.06
CA ALA A 131 -32.87 -14.76 -21.03
C ALA A 131 -32.32 -15.07 -19.62
N TRP A 132 -32.09 -16.35 -19.30
CA TRP A 132 -31.55 -16.75 -18.00
C TRP A 132 -30.10 -16.29 -17.80
N LEU A 133 -29.24 -16.50 -18.80
CA LEU A 133 -27.85 -16.02 -18.74
C LEU A 133 -27.79 -14.49 -18.71
N ALA A 134 -28.62 -13.82 -19.52
CA ALA A 134 -28.75 -12.36 -19.49
C ALA A 134 -29.15 -11.88 -18.09
N LEU A 135 -30.13 -12.52 -17.45
CA LEU A 135 -30.58 -12.15 -16.10
C LEU A 135 -29.45 -12.23 -15.07
N ILE A 136 -28.73 -13.36 -15.00
CA ILE A 136 -27.63 -13.53 -14.03
C ILE A 136 -26.51 -12.53 -14.31
N CYS A 137 -26.05 -12.44 -15.56
CA CYS A 137 -25.00 -11.52 -15.96
C CYS A 137 -25.39 -10.06 -15.67
N GLY A 138 -26.64 -9.69 -15.94
CA GLY A 138 -27.16 -8.35 -15.70
C GLY A 138 -27.25 -8.02 -14.21
N LEU A 139 -27.84 -8.90 -13.40
CA LEU A 139 -27.97 -8.70 -11.95
C LEU A 139 -26.60 -8.60 -11.26
N VAL A 140 -25.72 -9.58 -11.49
CA VAL A 140 -24.42 -9.62 -10.84
C VAL A 140 -23.50 -8.51 -11.37
N GLY A 141 -23.52 -8.26 -12.68
CA GLY A 141 -22.71 -7.21 -13.30
C GLY A 141 -23.10 -5.81 -12.85
N VAL A 142 -24.39 -5.49 -12.83
CA VAL A 142 -24.88 -4.18 -12.35
C VAL A 142 -24.68 -4.03 -10.85
N ALA A 143 -24.89 -5.08 -10.05
CA ALA A 143 -24.61 -5.04 -8.61
C ALA A 143 -23.12 -4.77 -8.31
N ALA A 144 -22.21 -5.44 -9.03
CA ALA A 144 -20.77 -5.18 -8.91
C ALA A 144 -20.45 -3.74 -9.31
N LEU A 145 -21.02 -3.24 -10.41
CA LEU A 145 -20.83 -1.87 -10.87
C LEU A 145 -21.36 -0.83 -9.88
N MET A 146 -22.49 -1.10 -9.22
CA MET A 146 -23.10 -0.26 -8.18
C MET A 146 -22.31 -0.27 -6.87
N THR A 147 -21.49 -1.29 -6.63
CA THR A 147 -20.64 -1.39 -5.42
C THR A 147 -19.47 -0.42 -5.50
N VAL A 148 -18.92 -0.18 -6.69
CA VAL A 148 -17.79 0.75 -6.90
C VAL A 148 -18.10 2.17 -6.38
N PRO A 149 -19.19 2.87 -6.80
CA PRO A 149 -19.52 4.17 -6.25
C PRO A 149 -19.89 4.13 -4.77
N ALA A 150 -20.36 3.00 -4.23
CA ALA A 150 -20.57 2.85 -2.78
C ALA A 150 -19.23 2.96 -2.02
N ILE A 151 -18.18 2.29 -2.51
CA ILE A 151 -16.83 2.36 -1.93
C ILE A 151 -16.27 3.79 -2.04
N PHE A 152 -16.36 4.42 -3.21
CA PHE A 152 -15.85 5.78 -3.42
C PHE A 152 -16.59 6.82 -2.57
N THR A 153 -17.92 6.82 -2.58
CA THR A 153 -18.70 7.73 -1.73
C THR A 153 -18.45 7.45 -0.25
N GLY A 154 -18.20 6.19 0.10
CA GLY A 154 -17.77 5.75 1.43
C GLY A 154 -16.51 6.48 1.87
N ALA A 155 -15.41 6.20 1.17
CA ALA A 155 -14.11 6.79 1.47
C ALA A 155 -14.16 8.33 1.46
N LEU A 156 -14.80 8.95 0.45
CA LEU A 156 -14.82 10.41 0.32
C LEU A 156 -15.66 11.11 1.39
N THR A 157 -16.78 10.53 1.82
CA THR A 157 -17.58 11.14 2.89
C THR A 157 -16.94 10.96 4.27
N LEU A 158 -16.17 9.89 4.49
CA LEU A 158 -15.34 9.71 5.68
C LEU A 158 -14.17 10.69 5.68
N MET A 159 -13.62 10.99 4.50
CA MET A 159 -12.54 11.97 4.33
C MET A 159 -12.94 13.37 4.76
N GLU A 160 -14.20 13.75 4.52
CA GLU A 160 -14.81 15.00 4.96
C GLU A 160 -15.06 15.03 6.48
N ARG A 161 -14.83 13.93 7.22
CA ARG A 161 -15.07 13.79 8.67
C ARG A 161 -13.87 13.18 9.41
N PRO A 162 -12.76 13.92 9.56
CA PRO A 162 -11.57 13.42 10.26
C PRO A 162 -11.81 12.94 11.69
N ALA A 163 -12.78 13.53 12.39
CA ALA A 163 -13.17 13.13 13.74
C ALA A 163 -13.65 11.67 13.86
N GLU A 164 -14.17 11.10 12.76
CA GLU A 164 -14.72 9.74 12.74
C GLU A 164 -13.68 8.67 12.38
N TRP A 165 -12.45 9.07 12.01
CA TRP A 165 -11.43 8.13 11.54
C TRP A 165 -11.02 7.11 12.60
N ALA A 166 -10.85 7.55 13.85
CA ALA A 166 -10.48 6.66 14.95
C ALA A 166 -11.60 5.65 15.26
N ASP A 167 -12.86 6.08 15.26
CA ASP A 167 -14.01 5.19 15.46
C ASP A 167 -14.11 4.16 14.34
N PHE A 168 -13.96 4.59 13.09
CA PHE A 168 -13.99 3.69 11.93
C PHE A 168 -12.82 2.71 11.96
N ALA A 169 -11.61 3.15 12.34
CA ALA A 169 -10.45 2.28 12.47
C ALA A 169 -10.65 1.17 13.52
N ALA A 170 -11.33 1.48 14.62
CA ALA A 170 -11.59 0.54 15.70
C ALA A 170 -12.70 -0.47 15.37
N HIS A 171 -13.77 -0.04 14.67
CA HIS A 171 -15.01 -0.82 14.56
C HIS A 171 -15.40 -1.19 13.12
N GLY A 172 -14.80 -0.57 12.11
CA GLY A 172 -15.14 -0.79 10.70
C GLY A 172 -16.60 -0.45 10.35
N PHE A 173 -17.18 -1.21 9.43
CA PHE A 173 -18.55 -1.02 8.98
C PHE A 173 -19.56 -1.51 10.02
N ARG A 174 -20.25 -0.58 10.70
CA ARG A 174 -21.29 -0.90 11.69
C ARG A 174 -22.59 -0.16 11.44
N PHE A 175 -23.70 -0.83 11.71
CA PHE A 175 -25.01 -0.19 11.80
C PHE A 175 -25.03 0.74 13.02
N GLY A 176 -25.39 2.01 12.80
CA GLY A 176 -25.43 3.03 13.85
C GLY A 176 -24.22 3.98 13.90
N ALA A 177 -23.21 3.81 13.05
CA ALA A 177 -22.13 4.81 12.94
C ALA A 177 -22.70 6.17 12.50
N GLN A 178 -22.27 7.27 13.12
CA GLN A 178 -22.80 8.62 12.84
C GLN A 178 -22.60 9.05 11.38
N TRP A 179 -21.52 8.58 10.76
CA TRP A 179 -21.18 8.82 9.38
C TRP A 179 -22.07 8.04 8.36
N MET A 180 -22.63 6.89 8.77
CA MET A 180 -23.33 5.95 7.88
C MET A 180 -24.56 6.55 7.17
N PRO A 181 -25.48 7.28 7.85
CA PRO A 181 -26.64 7.88 7.17
C PRO A 181 -26.23 8.85 6.06
N HIS A 182 -25.20 9.66 6.30
CA HIS A 182 -24.69 10.60 5.31
C HIS A 182 -24.08 9.87 4.10
N TRP A 183 -23.32 8.80 4.34
CA TRP A 183 -22.78 7.96 3.27
C TRP A 183 -23.90 7.35 2.41
N VAL A 184 -24.89 6.71 3.03
CA VAL A 184 -26.01 6.08 2.31
C VAL A 184 -26.77 7.11 1.48
N LEU A 185 -27.06 8.29 2.03
CA LEU A 185 -27.74 9.35 1.28
C LEU A 185 -26.90 9.84 0.10
N ARG A 186 -25.58 10.03 0.26
CA ARG A 186 -24.69 10.38 -0.86
C ARG A 186 -24.65 9.30 -1.93
N TYR A 187 -24.59 8.05 -1.52
CA TYR A 187 -24.61 6.91 -2.43
C TYR A 187 -25.91 6.86 -3.25
N LEU A 188 -27.07 6.96 -2.57
CA LEU A 188 -28.38 7.01 -3.23
C LEU A 188 -28.54 8.24 -4.12
N HIS A 189 -27.95 9.37 -3.73
CA HIS A 189 -27.93 10.57 -4.55
C HIS A 189 -27.16 10.31 -5.86
N VAL A 190 -25.96 9.73 -5.80
CA VAL A 190 -25.18 9.35 -7.00
C VAL A 190 -25.93 8.35 -7.88
N LEU A 191 -26.58 7.33 -7.29
CA LEU A 191 -27.36 6.35 -8.05
C LEU A 191 -28.56 6.98 -8.78
N GLY A 192 -29.34 7.81 -8.09
CA GLY A 192 -30.48 8.46 -8.74
C GLY A 192 -30.04 9.50 -9.77
N ALA A 193 -28.91 10.17 -9.56
CA ALA A 193 -28.29 11.01 -10.59
C ALA A 193 -27.88 10.17 -11.81
N ALA A 194 -27.32 8.97 -11.61
CA ALA A 194 -26.98 8.08 -12.72
C ALA A 194 -28.22 7.70 -13.53
N VAL A 195 -29.33 7.33 -12.87
CA VAL A 195 -30.60 7.05 -13.55
C VAL A 195 -31.12 8.29 -14.31
N ALA A 196 -31.05 9.48 -13.72
CA ALA A 196 -31.48 10.71 -14.38
C ALA A 196 -30.64 11.03 -15.63
N PHE A 197 -29.32 11.01 -15.51
CA PHE A 197 -28.41 11.28 -16.64
C PHE A 197 -28.46 10.20 -17.71
N GLY A 198 -28.57 8.92 -17.32
CA GLY A 198 -28.79 7.82 -18.26
C GLY A 198 -30.12 7.95 -19.00
N ALA A 199 -31.21 8.29 -18.31
CA ALA A 199 -32.52 8.48 -18.92
C ALA A 199 -32.52 9.66 -19.90
N ALA A 200 -31.88 10.77 -19.52
CA ALA A 200 -31.70 11.92 -20.40
C ALA A 200 -30.86 11.57 -21.64
N PHE A 201 -29.73 10.87 -21.46
CA PHE A 201 -28.88 10.45 -22.56
C PHE A 201 -29.64 9.58 -23.56
N HIS A 202 -30.33 8.55 -23.10
CA HIS A 202 -31.11 7.70 -24.00
C HIS A 202 -32.33 8.42 -24.57
N LEU A 203 -32.92 9.41 -23.87
CA LEU A 203 -34.02 10.22 -24.40
C LEU A 203 -33.58 11.05 -25.61
N PHE A 204 -32.43 11.71 -25.52
CA PHE A 204 -31.96 12.63 -26.57
C PHE A 204 -31.17 11.95 -27.68
N PHE A 205 -30.44 10.88 -27.39
CA PHE A 205 -29.55 10.23 -28.36
C PHE A 205 -30.15 8.95 -28.92
N SER A 206 -30.46 7.97 -28.08
CA SER A 206 -30.96 6.66 -28.55
C SER A 206 -32.40 6.74 -29.05
N ALA A 207 -33.29 7.44 -28.32
CA ALA A 207 -34.73 7.43 -28.58
C ALA A 207 -35.20 8.58 -29.50
N ARG A 208 -34.28 9.30 -30.14
CA ARG A 208 -34.57 10.45 -31.00
C ARG A 208 -35.60 10.11 -32.08
N ASN A 209 -35.53 8.91 -32.63
CA ASN A 209 -36.43 8.41 -33.69
C ASN A 209 -37.48 7.40 -33.18
N GLU A 210 -37.46 7.06 -31.88
CA GLU A 210 -38.29 6.01 -31.28
C GLU A 210 -39.51 6.58 -30.55
N LYS A 211 -40.61 6.77 -31.29
CA LYS A 211 -41.85 7.38 -30.79
C LYS A 211 -42.46 6.65 -29.58
N GLN A 212 -42.20 5.34 -29.43
CA GLN A 212 -42.76 4.53 -28.33
C GLN A 212 -41.89 4.56 -27.06
N LYS A 213 -40.57 4.69 -27.19
CA LYS A 213 -39.62 4.59 -26.05
C LYS A 213 -39.31 5.95 -25.43
N ALA A 214 -39.36 7.04 -26.20
CA ALA A 214 -39.19 8.40 -25.70
C ALA A 214 -40.10 8.77 -24.50
N PRO A 215 -41.43 8.52 -24.51
CA PRO A 215 -42.29 8.84 -23.36
C PRO A 215 -41.95 8.01 -22.11
N LEU A 216 -41.44 6.78 -22.28
CA LEU A 216 -41.00 5.94 -21.17
C LEU A 216 -39.76 6.54 -20.50
N LEU A 217 -38.73 6.86 -21.28
CA LEU A 217 -37.49 7.46 -20.78
C LEU A 217 -37.74 8.80 -20.10
N ARG A 218 -38.68 9.59 -20.64
CA ARG A 218 -39.12 10.83 -20.02
C ARG A 218 -39.73 10.62 -18.63
N LYS A 219 -40.58 9.60 -18.44
CA LYS A 219 -41.15 9.25 -17.13
C LYS A 219 -40.05 8.85 -16.14
N TRP A 220 -39.06 8.08 -16.60
CA TRP A 220 -37.89 7.72 -15.79
C TRP A 220 -37.05 8.94 -15.40
N LEU A 221 -36.81 9.86 -16.33
CA LEU A 221 -36.10 11.11 -16.06
C LEU A 221 -36.84 11.95 -15.01
N LEU A 222 -38.15 12.16 -15.17
CA LEU A 222 -38.96 12.90 -14.21
C LEU A 222 -38.95 12.24 -12.83
N GLY A 223 -39.16 10.92 -12.78
CA GLY A 223 -39.15 10.16 -11.53
C GLY A 223 -37.79 10.21 -10.83
N ALA A 224 -36.70 10.09 -11.58
CA ALA A 224 -35.35 10.19 -11.04
C ALA A 224 -35.07 11.60 -10.48
N LEU A 225 -35.43 12.66 -11.21
CA LEU A 225 -35.28 14.04 -10.73
C LEU A 225 -36.12 14.33 -9.47
N ALA A 226 -37.35 13.82 -9.41
CA ALA A 226 -38.19 13.92 -8.21
C ALA A 226 -37.58 13.17 -7.02
N ALA A 227 -37.08 11.95 -7.23
CA ALA A 227 -36.38 11.19 -6.20
C ALA A 227 -35.11 11.91 -5.72
N GLN A 228 -34.37 12.52 -6.65
CA GLN A 228 -33.18 13.33 -6.34
C GLN A 228 -33.52 14.56 -5.50
N ALA A 229 -34.68 15.21 -5.71
CA ALA A 229 -35.13 16.31 -4.86
C ALA A 229 -35.34 15.84 -3.41
N VAL A 230 -36.02 14.70 -3.22
CA VAL A 230 -36.28 14.13 -1.89
C VAL A 230 -34.97 13.70 -1.21
N ILE A 231 -34.11 12.95 -1.91
CA ILE A 231 -32.81 12.51 -1.38
C ILE A 231 -31.91 13.72 -1.10
N GLY A 232 -31.92 14.73 -1.97
CA GLY A 232 -31.15 15.96 -1.79
C GLY A 232 -31.58 16.76 -0.56
N LEU A 233 -32.89 16.84 -0.30
CA LEU A 233 -33.41 17.46 0.93
C LEU A 233 -32.98 16.68 2.19
N ALA A 234 -33.06 15.35 2.15
CA ALA A 234 -32.58 14.52 3.25
C ALA A 234 -31.07 14.68 3.46
N LEU A 235 -30.29 14.77 2.38
CA LEU A 235 -28.85 14.99 2.44
C LEU A 235 -28.51 16.37 3.00
N LEU A 236 -29.27 17.41 2.63
CA LEU A 236 -29.10 18.78 3.17
C LEU A 236 -29.22 18.80 4.70
N ALA A 237 -30.15 18.03 5.27
CA ALA A 237 -30.30 17.92 6.72
C ALA A 237 -29.04 17.38 7.41
N THR A 238 -28.30 16.48 6.76
CA THR A 238 -27.07 15.87 7.32
C THR A 238 -25.85 16.79 7.27
N ILE A 239 -25.91 17.89 6.52
CA ILE A 239 -24.80 18.84 6.33
C ILE A 239 -25.10 20.23 6.87
N LEU A 240 -26.27 20.43 7.49
CA LEU A 240 -26.73 21.72 7.99
C LEU A 240 -25.69 22.46 8.86
N PRO A 241 -24.94 21.80 9.76
CA PRO A 241 -23.91 22.47 10.58
C PRO A 241 -22.70 22.97 9.78
N GLN A 242 -22.51 22.49 8.54
CA GLN A 242 -21.33 22.73 7.70
C GLN A 242 -21.65 23.66 6.52
N LEU A 243 -22.82 24.30 6.50
CA LEU A 243 -23.23 25.13 5.37
C LEU A 243 -22.56 26.51 5.40
N SER A 244 -21.74 26.78 4.38
CA SER A 244 -21.25 28.11 4.06
C SER A 244 -22.13 28.81 3.02
N VAL A 245 -22.07 30.14 2.95
CA VAL A 245 -22.84 30.94 1.97
C VAL A 245 -22.53 30.53 0.51
N PRO A 246 -21.27 30.31 0.11
CA PRO A 246 -20.95 29.82 -1.23
C PRO A 246 -21.59 28.45 -1.54
N VAL A 247 -21.55 27.52 -0.59
CA VAL A 247 -22.16 26.19 -0.72
C VAL A 247 -23.67 26.31 -0.88
N LEU A 248 -24.34 27.10 -0.03
CA LEU A 248 -25.79 27.31 -0.10
C LEU A 248 -26.23 27.97 -1.41
N SER A 249 -25.43 28.90 -1.94
CA SER A 249 -25.70 29.54 -3.23
C SER A 249 -25.67 28.54 -4.38
N CYS A 250 -24.67 27.66 -4.39
CA CYS A 250 -24.56 26.59 -5.39
C CYS A 250 -25.73 25.60 -5.29
N ILE A 251 -26.08 25.18 -4.07
CA ILE A 251 -27.21 24.27 -3.84
C ILE A 251 -28.52 24.90 -4.31
N SER A 252 -28.74 26.18 -3.99
CA SER A 252 -29.94 26.92 -4.37
C SER A 252 -30.07 27.05 -5.89
N LEU A 253 -28.97 27.37 -6.59
CA LEU A 253 -28.94 27.43 -8.05
C LEU A 253 -29.31 26.09 -8.69
N GLY A 254 -28.74 25.00 -8.19
CA GLY A 254 -29.06 23.66 -8.68
C GLY A 254 -30.50 23.25 -8.37
N ALA A 255 -31.03 23.61 -7.20
CA ALA A 255 -32.43 23.36 -6.83
C ALA A 255 -33.42 24.14 -7.74
N LEU A 256 -33.11 25.39 -8.09
CA LEU A 256 -33.90 26.18 -9.03
C LEU A 256 -33.88 25.57 -10.44
N ALA A 257 -32.69 25.16 -10.91
CA ALA A 257 -32.55 24.49 -12.20
C ALA A 257 -33.30 23.13 -12.23
N LEU A 258 -33.29 22.38 -11.12
CA LEU A 258 -34.06 21.15 -10.95
C LEU A 258 -35.56 21.42 -11.01
N GLY A 259 -36.05 22.45 -10.31
CA GLY A 259 -37.46 22.86 -10.36
C GLY A 259 -37.90 23.23 -11.77
N ALA A 260 -37.07 23.98 -12.51
CA ALA A 260 -37.31 24.31 -13.92
C ALA A 260 -37.34 23.06 -14.82
N ALA A 261 -36.43 22.11 -14.61
CA ALA A 261 -36.39 20.86 -15.37
C ALA A 261 -37.64 20.00 -15.12
N VAL A 262 -38.06 19.86 -13.86
CA VAL A 262 -39.30 19.15 -13.48
C VAL A 262 -40.52 19.83 -14.09
N TRP A 263 -40.57 21.17 -14.06
CA TRP A 263 -41.65 21.93 -14.69
C TRP A 263 -41.73 21.68 -16.20
N ILE A 264 -40.59 21.68 -16.91
CA ILE A 264 -40.54 21.38 -18.34
C ILE A 264 -41.00 19.96 -18.63
N LEU A 265 -40.68 19.00 -17.75
CA LEU A 265 -41.00 17.59 -17.92
C LEU A 265 -42.45 17.23 -17.57
N ARG A 266 -43.27 18.19 -17.11
CA ARG A 266 -44.69 17.99 -16.75
C ARG A 266 -45.50 17.29 -17.87
N PRO A 267 -46.45 16.39 -17.57
CA PRO A 267 -47.03 15.43 -18.51
C PRO A 267 -47.54 15.99 -19.85
N GLU A 268 -47.93 17.26 -19.90
CA GLU A 268 -48.54 17.93 -21.06
C GLU A 268 -47.53 18.54 -22.07
N SER A 269 -46.22 18.51 -21.80
CA SER A 269 -45.20 19.13 -22.67
C SER A 269 -44.66 18.21 -23.79
N SER A 270 -43.80 18.74 -24.67
CA SER A 270 -43.15 17.99 -25.75
C SER A 270 -42.22 16.88 -25.23
N THR A 271 -42.06 15.78 -25.98
CA THR A 271 -41.34 14.58 -25.51
C THR A 271 -39.85 14.80 -25.27
N ALA A 272 -39.20 15.71 -26.02
CA ALA A 272 -37.78 16.04 -25.90
C ALA A 272 -37.56 17.56 -26.03
N ASP A 273 -37.64 18.28 -24.91
CA ASP A 273 -37.35 19.71 -24.85
C ASP A 273 -35.83 19.94 -24.70
N TYR A 274 -35.22 20.56 -25.71
CA TYR A 274 -33.78 20.83 -25.77
C TYR A 274 -33.27 21.74 -24.64
N ARG A 275 -34.14 22.48 -23.94
CA ARG A 275 -33.76 23.26 -22.74
C ARG A 275 -33.16 22.37 -21.64
N LEU A 276 -33.56 21.10 -21.59
CA LEU A 276 -33.00 20.12 -20.64
C LEU A 276 -31.50 19.86 -20.89
N LEU A 277 -31.01 20.04 -22.12
CA LEU A 277 -29.58 19.93 -22.43
C LEU A 277 -28.75 21.04 -21.78
N ALA A 278 -29.36 22.17 -21.39
CA ALA A 278 -28.70 23.23 -20.63
C ALA A 278 -28.91 23.07 -19.12
N LEU A 279 -30.13 22.70 -18.70
CA LEU A 279 -30.47 22.59 -17.27
C LEU A 279 -29.75 21.44 -16.58
N LEU A 280 -29.61 20.27 -17.22
CA LEU A 280 -28.94 19.12 -16.60
C LEU A 280 -27.45 19.40 -16.31
N PRO A 281 -26.64 19.94 -17.25
CA PRO A 281 -25.29 20.39 -16.93
C PRO A 281 -25.23 21.45 -15.84
N LEU A 282 -26.19 22.40 -15.80
CA LEU A 282 -26.24 23.42 -14.76
C LEU A 282 -26.46 22.80 -13.37
N ILE A 283 -27.39 21.84 -13.25
CA ILE A 283 -27.61 21.07 -12.02
C ILE A 283 -26.33 20.32 -11.65
N PHE A 284 -25.71 19.64 -12.60
CA PHE A 284 -24.47 18.87 -12.37
C PHE A 284 -23.32 19.75 -11.86
N VAL A 285 -23.02 20.84 -12.56
CA VAL A 285 -21.91 21.74 -12.24
C VAL A 285 -22.14 22.42 -10.88
N SER A 286 -23.37 22.88 -10.61
CA SER A 286 -23.69 23.52 -9.33
C SER A 286 -23.56 22.55 -8.14
N MET A 287 -24.04 21.31 -8.28
CA MET A 287 -23.88 20.28 -7.25
C MET A 287 -22.42 19.86 -7.07
N LEU A 288 -21.67 19.72 -8.16
CA LEU A 288 -20.25 19.39 -8.13
C LEU A 288 -19.43 20.48 -7.43
N LEU A 289 -19.75 21.75 -7.70
CA LEU A 289 -19.09 22.89 -7.08
C LEU A 289 -19.41 22.98 -5.58
N ALA A 290 -20.68 22.79 -5.19
CA ALA A 290 -21.07 22.71 -3.79
C ALA A 290 -20.27 21.62 -3.05
N ARG A 291 -20.14 20.43 -3.65
CA ARG A 291 -19.33 19.33 -3.10
C ARG A 291 -17.85 19.71 -2.97
N GLN A 292 -17.26 20.35 -3.99
CA GLN A 292 -15.84 20.71 -3.97
C GLN A 292 -15.54 21.74 -2.88
N LEU A 293 -16.40 22.75 -2.75
CA LEU A 293 -16.28 23.79 -1.72
C LEU A 293 -16.38 23.18 -0.32
N MET A 294 -17.40 22.35 -0.07
CA MET A 294 -17.55 21.66 1.21
C MET A 294 -16.34 20.81 1.57
N GLN A 295 -15.79 20.04 0.61
CA GLN A 295 -14.62 19.22 0.87
C GLN A 295 -13.39 20.07 1.20
N ASN A 296 -13.19 21.18 0.47
CA ASN A 296 -12.06 22.08 0.74
C ASN A 296 -12.18 22.69 2.14
N GLU A 297 -13.36 23.16 2.52
CA GLU A 297 -13.64 23.71 3.85
C GLU A 297 -13.41 22.66 4.95
N ALA A 298 -13.87 21.43 4.76
CA ALA A 298 -13.70 20.34 5.73
C ALA A 298 -12.23 19.93 5.93
N LEU A 299 -11.41 19.98 4.86
CA LEU A 299 -10.00 19.57 4.90
C LEU A 299 -9.04 20.70 5.26
N ALA A 300 -9.45 21.96 5.15
CA ALA A 300 -8.59 23.12 5.36
C ALA A 300 -7.91 23.14 6.75
N PRO A 301 -8.59 22.86 7.89
CA PRO A 301 -7.95 22.90 9.20
C PRO A 301 -6.80 21.89 9.34
N GLY A 302 -7.03 20.64 8.94
CA GLY A 302 -6.00 19.59 9.00
C GLY A 302 -4.84 19.84 8.03
N GLN A 303 -5.08 20.51 6.90
CA GLN A 303 -4.01 20.92 5.99
C GLN A 303 -3.17 22.06 6.57
N ALA A 304 -3.79 23.04 7.20
CA ALA A 304 -3.09 24.13 7.88
C ALA A 304 -2.20 23.59 9.01
N GLU A 305 -2.73 22.67 9.83
CA GLU A 305 -1.95 22.01 10.88
C GLU A 305 -0.77 21.21 10.32
N ALA A 306 -1.00 20.37 9.31
CA ALA A 306 0.06 19.58 8.69
C ALA A 306 1.14 20.46 8.03
N THR A 307 0.76 21.62 7.48
CA THR A 307 1.69 22.58 6.90
C THR A 307 2.53 23.23 8.00
N ALA A 308 1.90 23.70 9.08
CA ALA A 308 2.59 24.29 10.23
C ALA A 308 3.59 23.30 10.88
N GLN A 309 3.20 22.03 11.05
CA GLN A 309 4.09 20.98 11.57
C GLN A 309 5.30 20.74 10.66
N ARG A 310 5.11 20.75 9.33
CA ARG A 310 6.22 20.61 8.38
C ARG A 310 7.17 21.80 8.44
N GLU A 311 6.64 23.01 8.50
CA GLU A 311 7.44 24.24 8.61
C GLU A 311 8.27 24.24 9.90
N GLN A 312 7.65 23.89 11.03
CA GLN A 312 8.36 23.74 12.31
C GLN A 312 9.46 22.67 12.18
N ARG A 313 9.16 21.50 11.60
CA ARG A 313 10.13 20.42 11.46
C ARG A 313 11.31 20.79 10.57
N VAL A 314 11.07 21.56 9.51
CA VAL A 314 12.13 22.10 8.65
C VAL A 314 13.04 23.04 9.45
N GLN A 315 12.49 23.90 10.30
CA GLN A 315 13.29 24.78 11.17
C GLN A 315 14.12 24.00 12.19
N GLU A 316 13.53 23.00 12.85
CA GLU A 316 14.23 22.12 13.80
C GLU A 316 15.42 21.39 13.15
N LEU A 317 15.28 20.98 11.90
CA LEU A 317 16.29 20.21 11.17
C LEU A 317 17.29 21.07 10.40
N ALA A 318 17.03 22.38 10.25
CA ALA A 318 17.89 23.29 9.50
C ALA A 318 19.37 23.26 9.92
N PRO A 319 19.73 23.20 11.22
CA PRO A 319 21.14 23.14 11.65
C PRO A 319 21.87 21.86 11.20
N PHE A 320 21.12 20.77 10.98
CA PHE A 320 21.68 19.48 10.58
C PHE A 320 21.70 19.28 9.07
N SER A 321 20.96 20.08 8.32
CA SER A 321 20.74 19.90 6.88
C SER A 321 22.05 19.87 6.09
N GLN A 322 22.92 20.87 6.26
CA GLN A 322 24.19 20.94 5.52
C GLN A 322 25.11 19.77 5.88
N LYS A 323 25.26 19.46 7.18
CA LYS A 323 26.06 18.33 7.64
C LYS A 323 25.55 17.00 7.08
N ALA A 324 24.23 16.82 7.01
CA ALA A 324 23.61 15.63 6.43
C ALA A 324 23.85 15.54 4.92
N LEU A 325 23.73 16.66 4.19
CA LEU A 325 24.04 16.73 2.75
C LEU A 325 25.51 16.43 2.46
N ASP A 326 26.43 16.97 3.26
CA ASP A 326 27.86 16.71 3.09
C ASP A 326 28.19 15.23 3.33
N ALA A 327 27.65 14.64 4.41
CA ALA A 327 27.80 13.21 4.69
C ALA A 327 27.19 12.35 3.59
N PHE A 328 26.01 12.72 3.08
CA PHE A 328 25.35 12.02 1.97
C PHE A 328 26.16 12.12 0.67
N ALA A 329 26.72 13.29 0.36
CA ALA A 329 27.57 13.51 -0.80
C ALA A 329 28.88 12.72 -0.71
N VAL A 330 29.48 12.59 0.48
CA VAL A 330 30.61 11.66 0.68
C VAL A 330 30.17 10.23 0.38
N LYS A 331 29.06 9.76 0.95
CA LYS A 331 28.55 8.39 0.74
C LYS A 331 28.22 8.09 -0.72
N LEU A 332 27.66 9.05 -1.46
CA LEU A 332 27.41 8.95 -2.91
C LEU A 332 28.69 8.85 -3.74
N ARG A 333 29.75 9.51 -3.30
CA ARG A 333 31.08 9.48 -3.95
C ARG A 333 31.91 8.26 -3.54
N THR A 334 31.61 7.63 -2.41
CA THR A 334 32.24 6.37 -2.01
C THR A 334 31.86 5.28 -2.99
N VAL A 335 32.78 4.98 -3.91
CA VAL A 335 32.66 3.83 -4.81
C VAL A 335 33.13 2.60 -4.03
N TYR A 336 32.20 1.70 -3.75
CA TYR A 336 32.49 0.38 -3.20
C TYR A 336 32.97 -0.55 -4.31
N ASP A 337 34.14 -0.27 -4.88
CA ASP A 337 34.72 -1.00 -6.02
C ASP A 337 35.66 -2.14 -5.60
N ASN A 338 36.15 -2.15 -4.36
CA ASN A 338 37.10 -3.16 -3.89
C ASN A 338 36.91 -3.50 -2.41
N GLY A 339 37.55 -4.58 -1.97
CA GLY A 339 37.41 -5.09 -0.61
C GLY A 339 37.85 -4.14 0.50
N ASP A 340 38.84 -3.28 0.26
CA ASP A 340 39.33 -2.34 1.27
C ASP A 340 38.30 -1.23 1.50
N THR A 341 37.75 -0.64 0.43
CA THR A 341 36.71 0.40 0.53
C THR A 341 35.41 -0.15 1.11
N ILE A 342 35.08 -1.42 0.82
CA ILE A 342 33.95 -2.11 1.44
C ILE A 342 34.19 -2.34 2.93
N TYR A 343 35.35 -2.86 3.34
CA TYR A 343 35.62 -3.09 4.76
C TYR A 343 35.56 -1.78 5.55
N ASP A 344 36.27 -0.75 5.08
CA ASP A 344 36.40 0.53 5.77
C ASP A 344 35.06 1.29 5.83
N GLY A 345 34.20 1.14 4.82
CA GLY A 345 32.90 1.82 4.79
C GLY A 345 31.75 1.06 5.46
N ALA A 346 31.80 -0.27 5.49
CA ALA A 346 30.65 -1.11 5.86
C ALA A 346 30.91 -2.07 7.04
N CYS A 347 32.16 -2.48 7.29
CA CYS A 347 32.51 -3.43 8.34
C CYS A 347 33.21 -2.77 9.54
N GLU A 348 34.09 -1.81 9.28
CA GLU A 348 34.90 -1.07 10.25
C GLU A 348 34.10 -0.41 11.38
N PRO A 349 32.92 0.19 11.15
CA PRO A 349 32.16 0.82 12.25
C PRO A 349 31.81 -0.14 13.38
N CYS A 350 31.69 -1.44 13.10
CA CYS A 350 31.42 -2.48 14.10
C CYS A 350 32.67 -3.31 14.44
N HIS A 351 33.44 -3.73 13.45
CA HIS A 351 34.60 -4.63 13.64
C HIS A 351 35.90 -3.90 13.98
N GLY A 352 35.95 -2.58 13.81
CA GLY A 352 37.17 -1.77 13.94
C GLY A 352 38.13 -1.93 12.77
N LEU A 353 39.02 -0.97 12.58
CA LEU A 353 40.05 -1.02 11.53
C LEU A 353 40.99 -2.22 11.68
N THR A 354 41.24 -2.63 12.93
CA THR A 354 42.13 -3.73 13.30
C THR A 354 41.39 -5.06 13.47
N GLY A 355 40.06 -5.08 13.33
CA GLY A 355 39.25 -6.29 13.37
C GLY A 355 38.95 -6.82 14.78
N HIS A 356 39.22 -6.07 15.86
CA HIS A 356 39.04 -6.53 17.24
C HIS A 356 37.58 -6.44 17.75
N GLY A 357 36.66 -5.96 16.92
CA GLY A 357 35.26 -5.77 17.34
C GLY A 357 35.05 -4.51 18.18
N ASP A 358 35.91 -3.51 17.99
CA ASP A 358 36.00 -2.28 18.79
C ASP A 358 35.72 -1.00 17.99
N GLY A 359 35.00 -1.13 16.86
CA GLY A 359 34.59 0.00 16.04
C GLY A 359 33.71 1.00 16.79
N ALA A 360 33.56 2.22 16.25
CA ALA A 360 32.83 3.32 16.89
C ALA A 360 31.38 2.97 17.30
N GLU A 361 30.75 2.03 16.59
CA GLU A 361 29.39 1.56 16.84
C GLU A 361 29.33 0.26 17.66
N ALA A 362 30.46 -0.39 17.94
CA ALA A 362 30.52 -1.69 18.61
C ALA A 362 29.86 -1.69 19.99
N SER A 363 30.03 -0.59 20.75
CA SER A 363 29.43 -0.43 22.09
C SER A 363 27.90 -0.40 22.08
N ARG A 364 27.27 -0.16 20.92
CA ARG A 364 25.80 -0.14 20.77
C ARG A 364 25.23 -1.51 20.44
N LEU A 365 26.06 -2.50 20.15
CA LEU A 365 25.63 -3.85 19.81
C LEU A 365 25.29 -4.64 21.07
N ARG A 366 24.08 -5.22 21.12
CA ARG A 366 23.69 -6.13 22.20
C ARG A 366 24.53 -7.41 22.22
N ILE A 367 24.91 -7.87 21.03
CA ILE A 367 25.84 -8.98 20.82
C ILE A 367 27.11 -8.37 20.27
N PRO A 368 28.26 -8.48 20.98
CA PRO A 368 29.52 -7.90 20.51
C PRO A 368 29.91 -8.40 19.12
N ALA A 369 30.53 -7.52 18.33
CA ALA A 369 31.15 -7.92 17.08
C ALA A 369 32.29 -8.89 17.35
N THR A 370 32.40 -9.94 16.53
CA THR A 370 33.48 -10.94 16.65
C THR A 370 34.84 -10.29 16.40
N ASP A 371 35.81 -10.61 17.26
CA ASP A 371 37.23 -10.33 17.03
C ASP A 371 37.74 -11.22 15.88
N LEU A 372 37.83 -10.63 14.70
CA LEU A 372 38.22 -11.29 13.45
C LEU A 372 39.67 -11.80 13.51
N THR A 373 40.53 -11.20 14.34
CA THR A 373 41.94 -11.60 14.48
C THR A 373 42.08 -12.95 15.21
N THR A 374 41.08 -13.31 16.02
CA THR A 374 41.03 -14.57 16.76
C THR A 374 40.34 -15.70 15.99
N MET A 375 39.58 -15.38 14.94
CA MET A 375 38.75 -16.34 14.20
C MET A 375 39.53 -17.04 13.10
N ARG A 376 39.35 -18.36 12.96
CA ARG A 376 39.91 -19.19 11.89
C ARG A 376 38.79 -19.96 11.22
N THR A 377 38.50 -19.65 9.97
CA THR A 377 37.26 -20.03 9.28
C THR A 377 37.52 -20.32 7.81
N ASP A 378 36.56 -20.97 7.15
CA ASP A 378 36.65 -21.28 5.74
C ASP A 378 36.08 -20.15 4.87
N ARG A 379 36.59 -20.03 3.63
CA ARG A 379 36.24 -18.93 2.72
C ARG A 379 34.76 -18.90 2.36
N ASP A 380 34.17 -20.06 2.13
CA ASP A 380 32.74 -20.14 1.80
C ASP A 380 31.86 -19.78 2.99
N TYR A 381 32.30 -20.12 4.21
CA TYR A 381 31.54 -19.79 5.41
C TYR A 381 31.54 -18.28 5.67
N VAL A 382 32.68 -17.60 5.46
CA VAL A 382 32.73 -16.12 5.51
C VAL A 382 31.84 -15.50 4.44
N TYR A 383 31.87 -16.04 3.22
CA TYR A 383 31.02 -15.54 2.14
C TYR A 383 29.53 -15.66 2.49
N GLU A 384 29.08 -16.79 3.05
CA GLU A 384 27.70 -16.98 3.50
C GLU A 384 27.33 -15.97 4.60
N MET A 385 28.16 -15.83 5.65
CA MET A 385 27.89 -14.89 6.76
C MET A 385 27.84 -13.43 6.30
N VAL A 386 28.74 -13.01 5.40
CA VAL A 386 28.73 -11.65 4.86
C VAL A 386 27.54 -11.44 3.92
N ARG A 387 27.28 -12.38 3.01
CA ARG A 387 26.17 -12.26 2.06
C ARG A 387 24.83 -12.17 2.77
N ASP A 388 24.59 -13.04 3.75
CA ASP A 388 23.26 -13.21 4.37
C ASP A 388 23.11 -12.48 5.72
N GLY A 389 24.21 -11.95 6.27
CA GLY A 389 24.24 -11.44 7.64
C GLY A 389 24.15 -12.58 8.67
N ILE A 390 24.07 -12.21 9.95
CA ILE A 390 23.90 -13.19 11.03
C ILE A 390 22.58 -12.88 11.74
N PRO A 391 21.52 -13.68 11.51
CA PRO A 391 20.22 -13.50 12.14
C PRO A 391 20.32 -13.38 13.67
N GLY A 392 19.55 -12.47 14.25
CA GLY A 392 19.55 -12.19 15.69
C GLY A 392 20.70 -11.29 16.17
N THR A 393 21.62 -10.88 15.29
CA THR A 393 22.71 -9.94 15.62
C THR A 393 22.54 -8.57 14.95
N GLY A 394 23.46 -7.65 15.22
CA GLY A 394 23.54 -6.38 14.50
C GLY A 394 24.21 -6.46 13.12
N MET A 395 24.67 -7.63 12.68
CA MET A 395 25.34 -7.80 11.38
C MET A 395 24.30 -7.95 10.25
N PRO A 396 24.15 -6.93 9.37
CA PRO A 396 23.18 -6.98 8.27
C PRO A 396 23.67 -7.87 7.12
N TYR A 397 22.79 -8.10 6.15
CA TYR A 397 23.16 -8.75 4.89
C TYR A 397 23.82 -7.77 3.92
N PHE A 398 24.81 -8.24 3.16
CA PHE A 398 25.55 -7.43 2.18
C PHE A 398 25.28 -7.82 0.72
N ARG A 399 24.07 -8.32 0.43
CA ARG A 399 23.60 -8.69 -0.93
C ARG A 399 23.58 -7.54 -1.94
N MET A 400 23.79 -6.30 -1.49
CA MET A 400 23.93 -5.12 -2.36
C MET A 400 25.25 -5.11 -3.15
N PHE A 401 26.26 -5.86 -2.71
CA PHE A 401 27.50 -6.04 -3.45
C PHE A 401 27.41 -7.31 -4.30
N ASP A 402 27.90 -7.21 -5.54
CA ASP A 402 28.04 -8.38 -6.41
C ASP A 402 29.07 -9.37 -5.85
N ARG A 403 29.11 -10.56 -6.46
CA ARG A 403 29.98 -11.64 -6.01
C ARG A 403 31.45 -11.24 -6.04
N GLU A 404 31.92 -10.59 -7.09
CA GLU A 404 33.32 -10.18 -7.25
C GLU A 404 33.77 -9.25 -6.12
N LYS A 405 32.94 -8.26 -5.76
CA LYS A 405 33.20 -7.37 -4.62
C LYS A 405 33.23 -8.09 -3.28
N LEU A 406 32.31 -9.02 -3.05
CA LEU A 406 32.31 -9.83 -1.83
C LEU A 406 33.52 -10.76 -1.76
N GLU A 407 33.99 -11.27 -2.90
CA GLU A 407 35.24 -12.05 -2.97
C GLU A 407 36.47 -11.17 -2.67
N SER A 408 36.51 -9.95 -3.21
CA SER A 408 37.54 -8.95 -2.90
C SER A 408 37.56 -8.58 -1.40
N LEU A 409 36.39 -8.30 -0.80
CA LEU A 409 36.26 -8.06 0.64
C LEU A 409 36.78 -9.24 1.46
N ARG A 410 36.40 -10.45 1.07
CA ARG A 410 36.82 -11.68 1.73
C ARG A 410 38.34 -11.84 1.70
N ASP A 411 39.00 -11.48 0.60
CA ASP A 411 40.45 -11.49 0.48
C ASP A 411 41.12 -10.46 1.39
N VAL A 412 40.57 -9.26 1.47
CA VAL A 412 41.03 -8.22 2.39
C VAL A 412 40.90 -8.66 3.84
N MET A 413 39.75 -9.21 4.24
CA MET A 413 39.54 -9.74 5.60
C MET A 413 40.52 -10.88 5.93
N GLY A 414 40.75 -11.78 4.98
CA GLY A 414 41.73 -12.86 5.11
C GLY A 414 43.15 -12.34 5.30
N LYS A 415 43.55 -11.36 4.50
CA LYS A 415 44.88 -10.74 4.53
C LYS A 415 45.11 -9.90 5.78
N ARG A 416 44.13 -9.07 6.16
CA ARG A 416 44.25 -8.14 7.30
C ARG A 416 44.21 -8.87 8.65
N PHE A 417 43.39 -9.91 8.79
CA PHE A 417 43.11 -10.52 10.10
C PHE A 417 43.52 -12.00 10.21
N GLY A 418 44.06 -12.59 9.13
CA GLY A 418 44.54 -13.98 9.16
C GLY A 418 43.42 -15.03 9.29
N MET A 419 42.20 -14.69 8.90
CA MET A 419 41.00 -15.51 9.13
C MET A 419 41.05 -16.90 8.47
N TYR A 420 41.84 -17.08 7.42
CA TYR A 420 41.94 -18.35 6.69
C TYR A 420 43.13 -19.21 7.12
N ALA A 421 43.87 -18.81 8.17
CA ALA A 421 44.96 -19.62 8.67
C ALA A 421 44.47 -20.97 9.24
N ALA A 422 45.37 -21.95 9.25
CA ALA A 422 45.09 -23.26 9.82
C ALA A 422 44.76 -23.15 11.32
N THR A 423 43.87 -24.02 11.79
CA THR A 423 43.61 -24.14 13.22
C THR A 423 44.82 -24.82 13.88
N PRO A 424 45.42 -24.23 14.93
CA PRO A 424 46.56 -24.84 15.61
C PRO A 424 46.22 -26.25 16.13
N PRO A 425 47.18 -27.19 16.12
CA PRO A 425 46.96 -28.50 16.70
C PRO A 425 46.71 -28.40 18.21
N PRO A 426 45.96 -29.37 18.79
CA PRO A 426 45.70 -29.40 20.22
C PRO A 426 47.04 -29.46 21.00
N PRO A 427 47.23 -28.63 22.04
CA PRO A 427 48.49 -28.57 22.78
C PRO A 427 48.72 -29.80 23.68
N ARG A 428 47.65 -30.55 24.00
CA ARG A 428 47.67 -31.77 24.80
C ARG A 428 46.42 -32.61 24.54
N ASP A 429 46.44 -33.85 24.99
CA ASP A 429 45.29 -34.75 24.94
C ASP A 429 44.17 -34.29 25.89
N ILE A 430 42.94 -34.58 25.49
CA ILE A 430 41.70 -34.23 26.18
C ILE A 430 41.41 -35.29 27.25
N SER A 431 41.07 -34.88 28.47
CA SER A 431 40.70 -35.84 29.52
C SER A 431 39.32 -36.48 29.26
N PRO A 432 39.11 -37.76 29.67
CA PRO A 432 37.81 -38.42 29.51
C PRO A 432 36.64 -37.65 30.13
N LEU A 433 36.88 -37.02 31.30
CA LEU A 433 35.90 -36.17 31.98
C LEU A 433 35.44 -34.99 31.11
N SER A 434 36.36 -34.34 30.40
CA SER A 434 36.02 -33.21 29.52
C SER A 434 35.19 -33.64 28.31
N LEU A 435 35.40 -34.86 27.80
CA LEU A 435 34.58 -35.43 26.74
C LEU A 435 33.16 -35.74 27.23
N GLU A 436 33.01 -36.27 28.45
CA GLU A 436 31.70 -36.45 29.08
C GLU A 436 30.96 -35.12 29.24
N VAL A 437 31.66 -34.06 29.67
CA VAL A 437 31.09 -32.71 29.79
C VAL A 437 30.67 -32.17 28.43
N TRP A 438 31.48 -32.34 27.38
CA TRP A 438 31.13 -31.95 26.03
C TRP A 438 29.83 -32.62 25.56
N ILE A 439 29.76 -33.95 25.67
CA ILE A 439 28.61 -34.74 25.21
C ILE A 439 27.36 -34.42 26.04
N GLY A 440 27.49 -34.34 27.36
CA GLY A 440 26.36 -34.12 28.28
C GLY A 440 25.82 -32.69 28.29
N THR A 441 26.67 -31.70 27.95
CA THR A 441 26.36 -30.27 28.12
C THR A 441 26.44 -29.50 26.82
N CYS A 442 27.60 -29.44 26.18
CA CYS A 442 27.86 -28.56 25.04
C CYS A 442 27.19 -29.06 23.74
N ALA A 443 27.15 -30.38 23.53
CA ALA A 443 26.63 -31.02 22.33
C ALA A 443 25.12 -30.79 22.12
N LYS A 444 24.38 -30.38 23.15
CA LYS A 444 22.97 -29.99 23.02
C LYS A 444 22.77 -28.84 22.04
N CYS A 445 23.75 -27.95 21.94
CA CYS A 445 23.76 -26.81 21.01
C CYS A 445 24.74 -27.03 19.86
N HIS A 446 25.92 -27.58 20.15
CA HIS A 446 27.05 -27.73 19.22
C HIS A 446 27.23 -29.13 18.62
N ALA A 447 26.23 -30.01 18.78
CA ALA A 447 26.27 -31.42 18.38
C ALA A 447 27.49 -32.19 18.94
N ALA A 448 27.48 -33.52 18.83
CA ALA A 448 28.62 -34.31 19.31
C ALA A 448 29.86 -34.11 18.43
N ASN A 449 29.66 -33.84 17.13
CA ASN A 449 30.70 -33.67 16.11
C ASN A 449 31.11 -32.22 15.84
N GLY A 450 30.63 -31.26 16.65
CA GLY A 450 30.94 -29.84 16.47
C GLY A 450 30.10 -29.09 15.45
N SER A 451 29.15 -29.73 14.76
CA SER A 451 28.21 -29.04 13.87
C SER A 451 27.07 -28.38 14.64
N VAL A 452 26.19 -27.63 13.97
CA VAL A 452 25.04 -27.02 14.66
C VAL A 452 23.91 -28.04 14.86
N SER A 453 23.59 -28.35 16.11
CA SER A 453 22.46 -29.22 16.46
C SER A 453 21.09 -28.64 16.02
N PRO A 454 20.01 -29.44 15.98
CA PRO A 454 18.66 -28.90 15.74
C PRO A 454 18.25 -27.81 16.74
N SER A 455 18.57 -27.98 18.04
CA SER A 455 18.30 -26.98 19.07
C SER A 455 19.13 -25.72 18.88
N GLY A 456 20.40 -25.85 18.48
CA GLY A 456 21.25 -24.72 18.15
C GLY A 456 20.74 -23.90 16.96
N ARG A 457 20.22 -24.57 15.91
CA ARG A 457 19.65 -23.90 14.72
C ARG A 457 18.39 -23.08 15.03
N ALA A 458 17.67 -23.41 16.10
CA ALA A 458 16.50 -22.65 16.53
C ALA A 458 16.86 -21.39 17.34
N MET A 459 18.13 -21.21 17.73
CA MET A 459 18.59 -20.03 18.48
C MET A 459 18.85 -18.83 17.56
N GLN A 460 18.82 -17.63 18.14
CA GLN A 460 19.08 -16.36 17.46
C GLN A 460 20.07 -15.53 18.29
N PRO A 461 21.35 -15.43 17.89
CA PRO A 461 21.97 -16.13 16.76
C PRO A 461 22.14 -17.64 17.01
N PRO A 462 22.23 -18.45 15.95
CA PRO A 462 22.66 -19.84 16.07
C PRO A 462 24.12 -19.92 16.56
N PRO A 463 24.52 -20.98 17.30
CA PRO A 463 25.91 -21.16 17.67
C PRO A 463 26.78 -21.42 16.44
N PRO A 464 28.08 -21.08 16.48
CA PRO A 464 28.99 -21.30 15.37
C PRO A 464 29.14 -22.80 15.04
N ASP A 465 29.33 -23.09 13.76
CA ASP A 465 29.68 -24.44 13.29
C ASP A 465 31.18 -24.66 13.47
N PHE A 466 31.55 -25.49 14.45
CA PHE A 466 32.95 -25.77 14.78
C PHE A 466 33.65 -26.65 13.73
N THR A 467 32.92 -27.21 12.76
CA THR A 467 33.53 -27.91 11.62
C THR A 467 34.06 -26.94 10.56
N ARG A 468 33.50 -25.72 10.49
CA ARG A 468 33.83 -24.68 9.50
C ARG A 468 34.55 -23.46 10.11
N SER A 469 34.48 -23.30 11.43
CA SER A 469 35.07 -22.18 12.16
C SER A 469 35.68 -22.60 13.50
N SER A 470 36.74 -21.93 13.91
CA SER A 470 37.41 -22.12 15.20
C SER A 470 37.96 -20.79 15.70
N LEU A 471 38.35 -20.73 16.96
CA LEU A 471 38.89 -19.53 17.58
C LEU A 471 40.31 -19.80 18.10
N THR A 472 41.08 -18.76 18.40
CA THR A 472 42.30 -18.93 19.20
C THR A 472 41.94 -19.57 20.54
N HIS A 473 42.85 -20.39 21.08
CA HIS A 473 42.59 -21.11 22.33
C HIS A 473 42.19 -20.16 23.47
N GLY A 474 42.89 -19.02 23.61
CA GLY A 474 42.57 -18.01 24.62
C GLY A 474 41.16 -17.42 24.46
N GLN A 475 40.73 -17.13 23.24
CA GLN A 475 39.39 -16.61 22.98
C GLN A 475 38.31 -17.67 23.24
N ALA A 476 38.52 -18.90 22.80
CA ALA A 476 37.61 -20.01 23.09
C ALA A 476 37.47 -20.23 24.60
N LEU A 477 38.59 -20.26 25.33
CA LEU A 477 38.61 -20.41 26.79
C LEU A 477 37.87 -19.25 27.48
N LYS A 478 38.04 -18.02 27.01
CA LYS A 478 37.33 -16.85 27.53
C LYS A 478 35.82 -17.02 27.35
N ILE A 479 35.35 -17.38 26.16
CA ILE A 479 33.92 -17.59 25.87
C ILE A 479 33.35 -18.75 26.70
N ILE A 480 34.07 -19.86 26.83
CA ILE A 480 33.62 -20.99 27.66
C ILE A 480 33.52 -20.58 29.13
N THR A 481 34.47 -19.79 29.61
CA THR A 481 34.51 -19.38 31.01
C THR A 481 33.41 -18.36 31.32
N GLU A 482 33.28 -17.34 30.48
CA GLU A 482 32.47 -16.14 30.75
C GLU A 482 31.08 -16.18 30.09
N GLY A 483 30.89 -17.07 29.11
CA GLY A 483 29.75 -17.05 28.20
C GLY A 483 29.96 -16.08 27.04
N TYR A 484 28.93 -15.91 26.20
CA TYR A 484 28.94 -14.93 25.12
C TYR A 484 27.75 -13.96 25.26
N PRO A 485 27.99 -12.68 25.59
CA PRO A 485 26.94 -11.71 25.89
C PRO A 485 25.89 -11.58 24.78
N GLY A 486 24.62 -11.48 25.17
CA GLY A 486 23.49 -11.34 24.25
C GLY A 486 23.09 -12.62 23.52
N THR A 487 23.69 -13.78 23.85
CA THR A 487 23.37 -15.08 23.25
C THR A 487 22.96 -16.12 24.28
N GLY A 488 22.55 -17.30 23.82
CA GLY A 488 22.23 -18.44 24.69
C GLY A 488 23.43 -19.17 25.28
N MET A 489 24.67 -18.69 25.10
CA MET A 489 25.89 -19.34 25.62
C MET A 489 26.21 -18.88 27.05
N PRO A 490 25.93 -19.68 28.09
CA PRO A 490 26.26 -19.32 29.47
C PRO A 490 27.76 -19.48 29.75
N GLY A 491 28.23 -18.86 30.83
CA GLY A 491 29.58 -19.08 31.34
C GLY A 491 29.67 -20.32 32.22
N TYR A 492 30.74 -21.11 32.05
CA TYR A 492 30.99 -22.35 32.77
C TYR A 492 32.07 -22.21 33.85
N ARG A 493 32.12 -21.05 34.55
CA ARG A 493 33.12 -20.78 35.62
C ARG A 493 33.15 -21.83 36.73
N ASN A 494 32.06 -22.55 36.93
CA ASN A 494 31.93 -23.63 37.91
C ASN A 494 32.68 -24.92 37.52
N GLN A 495 33.04 -25.08 36.25
CA GLN A 495 33.84 -26.22 35.80
C GLN A 495 35.31 -26.03 36.17
N PRO A 496 36.04 -27.12 36.52
CA PRO A 496 37.47 -27.07 36.77
C PRO A 496 38.22 -26.41 35.60
N GLN A 497 39.29 -25.67 35.90
CA GLN A 497 40.06 -24.97 34.88
C GLN A 497 40.55 -25.92 33.77
N THR A 498 41.03 -27.10 34.15
CA THR A 498 41.48 -28.15 33.22
C THR A 498 40.38 -28.58 32.26
N VAL A 499 39.13 -28.70 32.75
CA VAL A 499 37.95 -29.03 31.93
C VAL A 499 37.63 -27.89 30.96
N ARG A 500 37.66 -26.64 31.41
CA ARG A 500 37.42 -25.48 30.53
C ARG A 500 38.46 -25.35 29.42
N GLU A 501 39.73 -25.59 29.74
CA GLU A 501 40.82 -25.64 28.76
C GLU A 501 40.63 -26.77 27.76
N ASP A 502 40.28 -27.98 28.22
CA ASP A 502 40.00 -29.12 27.35
C ASP A 502 38.80 -28.85 26.43
N LEU A 503 37.74 -28.21 26.92
CA LEU A 503 36.60 -27.81 26.09
C LEU A 503 37.01 -26.83 24.99
N ALA A 504 37.91 -25.87 25.29
CA ALA A 504 38.45 -24.97 24.28
C ALA A 504 39.27 -25.73 23.22
N ILE A 505 39.99 -26.78 23.62
CA ILE A 505 40.71 -27.69 22.70
C ILE A 505 39.71 -28.48 21.84
N ILE A 506 38.66 -29.05 22.45
CA ILE A 506 37.61 -29.82 21.76
C ILE A 506 36.97 -28.98 20.65
N CYS A 507 36.49 -27.77 20.96
CA CYS A 507 35.86 -26.88 19.97
C CYS A 507 36.77 -26.65 18.75
N ASN A 508 38.06 -26.41 18.98
CA ASN A 508 39.01 -26.13 17.91
C ASN A 508 39.42 -27.39 17.12
N SER A 509 39.32 -28.58 17.72
CA SER A 509 39.73 -29.84 17.09
C SER A 509 38.81 -30.25 15.94
N PHE A 510 37.53 -29.87 15.95
CA PHE A 510 36.55 -30.26 14.92
C PHE A 510 36.92 -29.75 13.54
N ARG A 511 37.27 -28.47 13.40
CA ARG A 511 37.73 -27.90 12.12
C ARG A 511 39.03 -28.55 11.65
N ALA A 512 39.97 -28.78 12.56
CA ALA A 512 41.24 -29.43 12.24
C ALA A 512 41.05 -30.86 11.72
N ALA A 513 40.09 -31.61 12.28
CA ALA A 513 39.74 -32.95 11.84
C ALA A 513 38.97 -32.95 10.51
N HIS A 514 38.01 -32.03 10.35
CA HIS A 514 37.23 -31.89 9.11
C HIS A 514 38.14 -31.59 7.90
N ASN A 515 39.11 -30.69 8.06
CA ASN A 515 40.07 -30.34 7.00
C ASN A 515 41.04 -31.48 6.63
N LYS A 516 41.23 -32.48 7.50
CA LYS A 516 42.02 -33.69 7.20
C LYS A 516 41.22 -34.72 6.41
N ASN A 517 39.90 -34.80 6.65
CA ASN A 517 39.01 -35.79 6.04
C ASN A 517 38.36 -35.30 4.72
N GLY A 518 38.45 -34.01 4.42
CA GLY A 518 37.90 -33.39 3.20
C GLY A 518 38.93 -33.14 2.08
N LYS A 519 40.12 -33.74 2.14
CA LYS A 519 41.11 -33.75 1.06
C LYS A 519 41.13 -35.06 0.31
#